data_AF-A0A7V9JL36-F1
#
_entry.id   AF-A0A7V9JL36-F1
#
_cell.length_a   1.000
_cell.length_b   1.000
_cell.length_c   1.000
_cell.angle_alpha   90.00
_cell.angle_beta   90.00
_cell.angle_gamma   90.00
#
_symmetry.space_group_name_H-M   'P 1'
#
loop_
_entity.id
_entity.type
_entity.pdbx_description
1 polymer ?
#
loop_
_entity_poly.entity_id
_entity_poly.type
_entity_poly.pdbx_seq_one_letter_code
_entity_poly.pdbx_strand_id
1 'polypeptide(L)'
;AAAPLLDAAAGHARYAGGPLLRAWLHCVHSEVSARTGTPAQTVRHARQAEDSLSTRGEDPEWLDFFNPARLAGFLGYSELVVGRPADAVISLHRALDQLDDRAGKQRSVVLLDLAAALAVTDAEHGMDFVAQAFDQVEI
;
A
#
# COMPACT_ATOMS: atom_id res chain seq x y z
N ALA A 1 18.22 -6.18 9.31
CA ALA A 1 18.41 -4.93 10.08
C ALA A 1 17.15 -4.07 10.18
N ALA A 2 16.24 -4.06 9.18
CA ALA A 2 15.06 -3.18 9.18
C ALA A 2 13.99 -3.52 10.24
N ALA A 3 13.68 -4.81 10.46
CA ALA A 3 12.57 -5.20 11.34
C ALA A 3 12.67 -4.65 12.79
N PRO A 4 13.82 -4.74 13.50
CA PRO A 4 13.94 -4.16 14.83
C PRO A 4 13.71 -2.64 14.90
N LEU A 5 14.12 -1.89 13.87
CA LEU A 5 13.90 -0.45 13.81
C LEU A 5 12.41 -0.12 13.61
N LEU A 6 11.72 -0.90 12.78
CA LEU A 6 10.28 -0.76 12.58
C LEU A 6 9.50 -1.13 13.84
N ASP A 7 9.92 -2.18 14.57
CA ASP A 7 9.30 -2.56 15.84
C ASP A 7 9.44 -1.45 16.89
N ALA A 8 10.62 -0.83 16.98
CA ALA A 8 10.85 0.32 17.85
C ALA A 8 9.99 1.52 17.46
N ALA A 9 9.94 1.86 16.16
CA ALA A 9 9.12 2.95 15.65
C ALA A 9 7.62 2.74 15.93
N ALA A 10 7.11 1.53 15.68
CA ALA A 10 5.73 1.17 15.98
C ALA A 10 5.43 1.24 17.49
N GLY A 11 6.39 0.82 18.33
CA GLY A 11 6.32 0.97 19.78
C GLY A 11 6.13 2.43 20.23
N HIS A 12 6.86 3.36 19.62
CA HIS A 12 6.71 4.80 19.90
C HIS A 12 5.41 5.39 19.33
N ALA A 13 5.05 5.07 18.09
CA ALA A 13 3.85 5.58 17.43
C ALA A 13 2.55 5.12 18.09
N ARG A 14 2.58 4.02 18.85
CA ARG A 14 1.47 3.59 19.71
C ARG A 14 1.07 4.64 20.74
N TYR A 15 2.02 5.44 21.24
CA TYR A 15 1.79 6.41 22.31
C TYR A 15 1.85 7.87 21.85
N ALA A 16 2.47 8.16 20.70
CA ALA A 16 2.74 9.54 20.26
C ALA A 16 2.48 9.77 18.75
N GLY A 17 1.44 9.15 18.19
CA GLY A 17 1.09 9.30 16.78
C GLY A 17 -0.41 9.29 16.51
N GLY A 18 -0.79 9.71 15.31
CA GLY A 18 -2.15 9.61 14.81
C GLY A 18 -2.42 8.30 14.05
N PRO A 19 -3.65 8.13 13.58
CA PRO A 19 -4.09 6.94 12.84
C PRO A 19 -3.26 6.68 11.58
N LEU A 20 -2.92 7.71 10.81
CA LEU A 20 -2.20 7.55 9.54
C LEU A 20 -0.74 7.16 9.75
N LEU A 21 -0.09 7.69 10.79
CA LEU A 21 1.30 7.32 11.12
C LEU A 21 1.39 5.84 11.47
N ARG A 22 0.46 5.34 12.29
CA ARG A 22 0.39 3.92 12.65
C ARG A 22 0.09 3.05 11.43
N ALA A 23 -0.87 3.47 10.61
CA ALA A 23 -1.20 2.75 9.37
C ALA A 23 0.02 2.66 8.44
N TRP A 24 0.73 3.77 8.24
CA TRP A 24 1.92 3.82 7.40
C TRP A 24 3.04 2.91 7.91
N LEU A 25 3.34 2.93 9.21
CA LEU A 25 4.35 2.04 9.79
C LEU A 25 3.98 0.56 9.59
N HIS A 26 2.71 0.21 9.73
CA HIS A 26 2.22 -1.13 9.42
C HIS A 26 2.32 -1.48 7.92
N CYS A 27 2.07 -0.54 7.00
CA CYS A 27 2.33 -0.74 5.58
C CYS A 27 3.81 -1.06 5.30
N VAL A 28 4.74 -0.30 5.90
CA VAL A 28 6.18 -0.53 5.74
C VAL A 28 6.60 -1.88 6.34
N HIS A 29 6.07 -2.25 7.51
CA HIS A 29 6.27 -3.59 8.09
C HIS A 29 5.75 -4.71 7.18
N SER A 30 4.58 -4.52 6.57
CA SER A 30 3.97 -5.47 5.63
C SER A 30 4.88 -5.69 4.41
N GLU A 31 5.35 -4.60 3.82
CA GLU A 31 6.23 -4.62 2.65
C GLU A 31 7.59 -5.28 2.94
N VAL A 32 8.22 -4.94 4.07
CA VAL A 32 9.47 -5.59 4.49
C VAL A 32 9.24 -7.09 4.71
N SER A 33 8.15 -7.46 5.37
CA SER A 33 7.79 -8.87 5.60
C SER A 33 7.60 -9.63 4.29
N ALA A 34 6.90 -9.01 3.33
CA ALA A 34 6.67 -9.56 1.99
C ALA A 34 8.00 -9.86 1.28
N ARG A 35 8.92 -8.88 1.28
CA ARG A 35 10.24 -9.00 0.64
C ARG A 35 11.17 -9.98 1.35
N THR A 36 11.00 -10.21 2.65
CA THR A 36 11.79 -11.18 3.43
C THR A 36 11.18 -12.58 3.49
N GLY A 37 10.08 -12.83 2.80
CA GLY A 37 9.46 -14.16 2.72
C GLY A 37 8.68 -14.56 3.98
N THR A 38 8.00 -13.62 4.63
CA THR A 38 7.14 -13.89 5.80
C THR A 38 5.65 -13.52 5.53
N PRO A 39 4.92 -14.25 4.66
CA PRO A 39 3.57 -13.89 4.23
C PRO A 39 2.56 -13.71 5.38
N ALA A 40 2.69 -14.51 6.45
CA ALA A 40 1.84 -14.37 7.63
C ALA A 40 1.99 -13.01 8.32
N GLN A 41 3.20 -12.45 8.36
CA GLN A 41 3.45 -11.12 8.92
C GLN A 41 3.00 -10.03 7.96
N THR A 42 3.15 -10.22 6.64
CA THR A 42 2.56 -9.33 5.62
C THR A 42 1.07 -9.14 5.83
N VAL A 43 0.30 -10.25 5.88
CA VAL A 43 -1.16 -10.19 6.10
C VAL A 43 -1.52 -9.56 7.44
N ARG A 44 -0.78 -9.91 8.50
CA ARG A 44 -1.01 -9.35 9.83
C ARG A 44 -0.85 -7.83 9.82
N HIS A 45 0.24 -7.33 9.25
CA HIS A 45 0.51 -5.90 9.25
C HIS A 45 -0.40 -5.14 8.29
N ALA A 46 -0.79 -5.71 7.14
CA ALA A 46 -1.82 -5.11 6.27
C ALA A 46 -3.13 -4.87 7.03
N ARG A 47 -3.63 -5.87 7.77
CA ARG A 47 -4.84 -5.70 8.61
C ARG A 47 -4.66 -4.66 9.71
N GLN A 48 -3.52 -4.67 10.39
CA GLN A 48 -3.23 -3.67 11.43
C GLN A 48 -3.15 -2.24 10.86
N ALA A 49 -2.76 -2.08 9.59
CA ALA A 49 -2.76 -0.79 8.94
C ALA A 49 -4.20 -0.25 8.76
N GLU A 50 -5.13 -1.11 8.34
CA GLU A 50 -6.56 -0.78 8.26
C GLU A 50 -7.15 -0.47 9.63
N ASP A 51 -6.93 -1.34 10.61
CA ASP A 51 -7.43 -1.17 11.98
C ASP A 51 -6.94 0.14 12.60
N SER A 52 -5.73 0.59 12.24
CA SER A 52 -5.16 1.84 12.74
C SER A 52 -6.01 3.06 12.39
N LEU A 53 -6.77 3.06 11.30
CA LEU A 53 -7.65 4.18 10.94
C LEU A 53 -8.76 4.44 11.96
N SER A 54 -9.15 3.42 12.74
CA SER A 54 -10.18 3.54 13.78
C SER A 54 -9.67 4.14 15.10
N THR A 55 -8.36 4.34 15.22
CA THR A 55 -7.72 4.81 16.45
C THR A 55 -7.78 6.33 16.58
N ARG A 56 -7.33 6.87 17.73
CA ARG A 56 -7.30 8.33 17.99
C ARG A 56 -5.86 8.85 18.04
N GLY A 57 -5.70 10.15 17.87
CA GLY A 57 -4.41 10.84 17.94
C GLY A 57 -4.30 11.88 16.83
N GLU A 58 -3.18 12.59 16.82
CA GLU A 58 -2.87 13.58 15.80
C GLU A 58 -1.69 13.10 14.96
N ASP A 59 -1.88 13.11 13.64
CA ASP A 59 -0.82 12.77 12.70
C ASP A 59 0.14 13.94 12.53
N PRO A 60 1.45 13.69 12.45
CA PRO A 60 2.42 14.78 12.34
C PRO A 60 2.34 15.45 10.97
N GLU A 61 2.57 16.76 10.92
CA GLU A 61 2.46 17.57 9.68
C GLU A 61 3.35 17.07 8.53
N TRP A 62 4.50 16.46 8.84
CA TRP A 62 5.41 15.92 7.82
C TRP A 62 4.86 14.68 7.09
N LEU A 63 3.78 14.07 7.58
CA LEU A 63 3.13 12.90 6.97
C LEU A 63 2.11 13.29 5.88
N ASP A 64 2.23 14.48 5.32
CA ASP A 64 1.37 15.02 4.25
C ASP A 64 1.28 14.13 2.98
N PHE A 65 2.26 13.26 2.79
CA PHE A 65 2.32 12.34 1.65
C PHE A 65 1.47 11.08 1.82
N PHE A 66 1.06 10.69 3.04
CA PHE A 66 0.35 9.43 3.29
C PHE A 66 -1.11 9.69 3.64
N ASN A 67 -2.00 9.00 2.94
CA ASN A 67 -3.44 9.18 3.05
C ASN A 67 -4.16 7.84 2.78
N PRO A 68 -5.50 7.78 2.94
CA PRO A 68 -6.27 6.56 2.70
C PRO A 68 -6.08 5.97 1.28
N ALA A 69 -5.89 6.81 0.26
CA ALA A 69 -5.63 6.34 -1.11
C ALA A 69 -4.31 5.55 -1.19
N ARG A 70 -3.25 6.06 -0.56
CA ARG A 70 -1.96 5.35 -0.48
C ARG A 70 -2.05 4.08 0.36
N LEU A 71 -2.81 4.09 1.45
CA LEU A 71 -3.07 2.87 2.21
C LEU A 71 -3.71 1.79 1.33
N ALA A 72 -4.75 2.14 0.56
CA ALA A 72 -5.40 1.19 -0.36
C ALA A 72 -4.42 0.58 -1.37
N GLY A 73 -3.48 1.38 -1.90
CA GLY A 73 -2.41 0.88 -2.77
C GLY A 73 -1.49 -0.13 -2.08
N PHE A 74 -1.08 0.15 -0.84
CA PHE A 74 -0.26 -0.78 -0.03
C PHE A 74 -0.99 -2.09 0.30
N LEU A 75 -2.29 -2.04 0.56
CA LEU A 75 -3.11 -3.23 0.78
C LEU A 75 -3.17 -4.09 -0.49
N GLY A 76 -3.41 -3.46 -1.64
CA GLY A 76 -3.38 -4.11 -2.94
C GLY A 76 -2.06 -4.83 -3.23
N TYR A 77 -0.93 -4.15 -3.01
CA TYR A 77 0.39 -4.77 -3.11
C TYR A 77 0.55 -5.96 -2.15
N SER A 78 0.13 -5.80 -0.89
CA SER A 78 0.24 -6.85 0.13
C SER A 78 -0.57 -8.09 -0.25
N GLU A 79 -1.79 -7.88 -0.76
CA GLU A 79 -2.69 -8.94 -1.26
C GLU A 79 -2.08 -9.67 -2.47
N LEU A 80 -1.52 -8.91 -3.42
CA LEU A 80 -0.85 -9.46 -4.59
C LEU A 80 0.31 -10.38 -4.20
N VAL A 81 1.20 -9.93 -3.30
CA VAL A 81 2.39 -10.69 -2.89
C VAL A 81 2.01 -11.99 -2.16
N VAL A 82 0.90 -12.01 -1.41
CA VAL A 82 0.45 -13.21 -0.70
C VAL A 82 -0.50 -14.09 -1.53
N GLY A 83 -0.57 -13.85 -2.84
CA GLY A 83 -1.31 -14.69 -3.79
C GLY A 83 -2.82 -14.48 -3.77
N ARG A 84 -3.28 -13.24 -3.54
CA ARG A 84 -4.70 -12.85 -3.55
C ARG A 84 -4.98 -11.78 -4.63
N PRO A 85 -4.82 -12.13 -5.91
CA PRO A 85 -4.96 -11.15 -7.00
C PRO A 85 -6.37 -10.53 -7.10
N ALA A 86 -7.43 -11.29 -6.78
CA ALA A 86 -8.79 -10.77 -6.82
C ALA A 86 -9.04 -9.67 -5.75
N ASP A 87 -8.53 -9.88 -4.53
CA ASP A 87 -8.59 -8.87 -3.47
C ASP A 87 -7.74 -7.65 -3.85
N ALA A 88 -6.54 -7.90 -4.40
CA ALA A 88 -5.62 -6.87 -4.86
C ALA A 88 -6.27 -5.92 -5.89
N VAL A 89 -6.98 -6.46 -6.89
CA VAL A 89 -7.68 -5.65 -7.90
C VAL A 89 -8.68 -4.68 -7.24
N ILE A 90 -9.44 -5.14 -6.24
CA ILE A 90 -10.42 -4.30 -5.53
C ILE A 90 -9.72 -3.16 -4.78
N SER A 91 -8.66 -3.47 -4.03
CA SER A 91 -7.90 -2.49 -3.25
C SER A 91 -7.18 -1.48 -4.15
N LEU A 92 -6.60 -1.93 -5.26
CA LEU A 92 -5.87 -1.09 -6.21
C LEU A 92 -6.80 -0.16 -7.00
N HIS A 93 -7.99 -0.61 -7.41
CA HIS A 93 -8.98 0.29 -7.99
C HIS A 93 -9.43 1.36 -7.01
N ARG A 94 -9.69 0.99 -5.75
CA ARG A 94 -10.00 1.97 -4.69
C ARG A 94 -8.87 3.01 -4.53
N ALA A 95 -7.62 2.59 -4.65
CA ALA A 95 -6.48 3.50 -4.62
C ALA A 95 -6.53 4.47 -5.81
N LEU A 96 -6.73 3.98 -7.04
CA LEU A 96 -6.83 4.83 -8.24
C LEU A 96 -7.94 5.88 -8.14
N ASP A 97 -9.11 5.48 -7.65
CA ASP A 97 -10.29 6.34 -7.52
C ASP A 97 -10.07 7.50 -6.53
N GLN A 98 -9.13 7.35 -5.60
CA GLN A 98 -8.89 8.30 -4.51
C GLN A 98 -7.57 9.07 -4.63
N LEU A 99 -6.69 8.69 -5.56
CA LEU A 99 -5.42 9.38 -5.77
C LEU A 99 -5.63 10.75 -6.42
N ASP A 100 -4.94 11.77 -5.90
CA ASP A 100 -4.90 13.10 -6.50
C ASP A 100 -4.33 13.06 -7.94
N ASP A 101 -4.77 13.97 -8.80
CA ASP A 101 -4.31 14.08 -10.19
C ASP A 101 -2.79 14.31 -10.28
N ARG A 102 -2.20 15.00 -9.29
CA ARG A 102 -0.76 15.26 -9.22
C ARG A 102 0.06 14.05 -8.75
N ALA A 103 -0.59 12.97 -8.33
CA ALA A 103 0.08 11.78 -7.83
C ALA A 103 0.54 10.81 -8.95
N GLY A 104 1.03 11.33 -10.08
CA GLY A 104 1.38 10.55 -11.29
C GLY A 104 2.31 9.35 -11.00
N LYS A 105 3.36 9.56 -10.21
CA LYS A 105 4.25 8.46 -9.78
C LYS A 105 3.49 7.35 -9.05
N GLN A 106 2.62 7.70 -8.10
CA GLN A 106 1.89 6.69 -7.33
C GLN A 106 0.83 5.99 -8.19
N ARG A 107 0.16 6.74 -9.08
CA ARG A 107 -0.78 6.19 -10.06
C ARG A 107 -0.09 5.17 -10.98
N SER A 108 1.10 5.48 -11.48
CA SER A 108 1.91 4.54 -12.27
C SER A 108 2.19 3.22 -11.53
N VAL A 109 2.58 3.31 -10.25
CA VAL A 109 2.82 2.11 -9.41
C VAL A 109 1.56 1.26 -9.26
N VAL A 110 0.42 1.88 -8.92
CA VAL A 110 -0.85 1.17 -8.72
C VAL A 110 -1.33 0.51 -10.02
N LEU A 111 -1.13 1.17 -11.17
CA LEU A 111 -1.46 0.61 -12.49
C LEU A 111 -0.60 -0.61 -12.83
N LEU A 112 0.70 -0.59 -12.51
CA LEU A 112 1.58 -1.75 -12.70
C LEU A 112 1.21 -2.92 -11.77
N ASP A 113 0.81 -2.63 -10.53
CA ASP A 113 0.32 -3.66 -9.61
C ASP A 113 -1.02 -4.26 -10.11
N LEU A 114 -1.92 -3.47 -10.72
CA LEU A 114 -3.14 -3.96 -11.36
C LEU A 114 -2.83 -4.88 -12.54
N ALA A 115 -1.89 -4.46 -13.40
CA ALA A 115 -1.41 -5.29 -14.50
C ALA A 115 -0.86 -6.63 -13.99
N ALA A 116 -0.06 -6.61 -12.92
CA ALA A 116 0.48 -7.81 -12.30
C ALA A 116 -0.63 -8.71 -11.69
N ALA A 117 -1.64 -8.13 -11.07
CA ALA A 117 -2.78 -8.87 -10.52
C ALA A 117 -3.61 -9.56 -11.60
N LEU A 118 -3.72 -8.95 -12.79
CA LEU A 118 -4.50 -9.48 -13.91
C LEU A 118 -3.70 -10.39 -14.86
N ALA A 119 -2.38 -10.44 -14.76
CA ALA A 119 -1.49 -11.11 -15.72
C ALA A 119 -1.85 -12.58 -16.01
N VAL A 120 -2.46 -13.29 -15.04
CA VAL A 120 -2.83 -14.71 -15.19
C VAL A 120 -4.28 -14.90 -15.62
N THR A 121 -5.18 -13.97 -15.28
CA THR A 121 -6.63 -14.13 -15.50
C THR A 121 -7.15 -13.34 -16.69
N ASP A 122 -6.54 -12.19 -17.00
CA ASP A 122 -6.95 -11.26 -18.04
C ASP A 122 -5.75 -10.40 -18.49
N ALA A 123 -4.81 -11.04 -19.19
CA ALA A 123 -3.56 -10.40 -19.59
C ALA A 123 -3.75 -9.23 -20.55
N GLU A 124 -4.79 -9.26 -21.40
CA GLU A 124 -5.10 -8.19 -22.35
C GLU A 124 -5.49 -6.91 -21.60
N HIS A 125 -6.43 -7.00 -20.66
CA HIS A 125 -6.78 -5.88 -19.80
C HIS A 125 -5.60 -5.45 -18.91
N GLY A 126 -4.77 -6.38 -18.45
CA GLY A 126 -3.53 -6.06 -17.75
C GLY A 126 -2.58 -5.18 -18.57
N MET A 127 -2.46 -5.42 -19.88
CA MET A 127 -1.63 -4.61 -20.77
C MET A 127 -2.16 -3.18 -20.95
N ASP A 128 -3.47 -2.97 -20.90
CA ASP A 128 -4.05 -1.62 -20.93
C ASP A 128 -3.60 -0.80 -19.71
N PHE A 129 -3.50 -1.42 -18.53
CA PHE A 129 -2.96 -0.74 -17.35
C PHE A 129 -1.47 -0.46 -17.46
N VAL A 130 -0.68 -1.33 -18.10
CA VAL A 130 0.74 -1.05 -18.38
C VAL A 130 0.88 0.18 -19.28
N ALA A 131 0.09 0.29 -20.34
CA ALA A 131 0.10 1.46 -21.22
C ALA A 131 -0.24 2.74 -20.44
N GLN A 132 -1.35 2.74 -19.68
CA GLN A 132 -1.74 3.86 -18.83
C GLN A 132 -0.65 4.23 -17.80
N ALA A 133 0.07 3.24 -17.27
CA ALA A 133 1.13 3.48 -16.29
C ALA A 133 2.31 4.26 -16.89
N PHE A 134 2.66 4.00 -18.16
CA PHE A 134 3.71 4.72 -18.87
C PHE A 134 3.31 6.17 -19.16
N ASP A 135 2.05 6.41 -19.51
CA ASP A 135 1.52 7.77 -19.73
C ASP A 135 1.62 8.65 -18.46
N GLN A 136 1.69 8.06 -17.27
CA GLN A 136 1.89 8.81 -16.02
C GLN A 136 3.31 9.34 -15.81
N VAL A 137 4.29 8.83 -16.57
CA VAL A 137 5.73 9.08 -16.35
C VAL A 137 6.37 9.85 -17.51
N GLU A 138 5.60 10.25 -18.51
CA GLU A 138 6.10 11.14 -19.57
C GLU A 138 6.54 12.48 -18.95
N ILE A 139 7.82 12.81 -19.21
CA ILE A 139 8.55 13.99 -18.73
C ILE A 139 8.44 15.11 -19.77
#